data_AF-A0A967G9S1-F1
#
_entry.id   AF-A0A967G9S1-F1
#
_cell.length_a   1.000
_cell.length_b   1.000
_cell.length_c   1.000
_cell.angle_alpha   90.00
_cell.angle_beta   90.00
_cell.angle_gamma   90.00
#
_symmetry.space_group_name_H-M   'P 1'
#
loop_
_entity.id
_entity.type
_entity.pdbx_description
1 polymer ?
#
loop_
_entity_poly.entity_id
_entity_poly.type
_entity_poly.pdbx_seq_one_letter_code
_entity_poly.pdbx_strand_id
1 'polypeptide(L)'
;QSTRSFLIGQLESHAQDTATSLGLSISQYNVEEDITVVETMVNAVFDRGYYRIVRYSDVQGNVLLERILDVTVENVPQWFIRLIPLKT
;
A
#
# COMPACT_ATOMS: atom_id res chain seq x y z
N GLN A 1 -15.66 1.61 20.96
CA GLN A 1 -14.83 1.63 19.73
C GLN A 1 -15.01 2.99 19.09
N SER A 2 -13.94 3.73 18.77
CA SER A 2 -14.06 5.04 18.10
C SER A 2 -14.01 4.86 16.58
N THR A 3 -14.62 5.78 15.83
CA THR A 3 -14.57 5.79 14.36
C THR A 3 -13.13 5.73 13.85
N ARG A 4 -12.19 6.41 14.51
CA ARG A 4 -10.75 6.36 14.19
C ARG A 4 -10.20 4.94 14.28
N SER A 5 -10.42 4.25 15.40
CA SER A 5 -9.91 2.89 15.57
C SER A 5 -10.52 1.90 14.59
N PHE A 6 -11.81 2.07 14.26
CA PHE A 6 -12.47 1.27 13.25
C PHE A 6 -11.84 1.48 11.86
N LEU A 7 -11.65 2.73 11.43
CA LEU A 7 -11.06 3.05 10.12
C LEU A 7 -9.62 2.55 10.00
N ILE A 8 -8.80 2.66 11.05
CA ILE A 8 -7.44 2.11 11.05
C ILE A 8 -7.47 0.60 10.83
N GLY A 9 -8.32 -0.12 11.56
CA GLY A 9 -8.43 -1.58 11.40
C GLY A 9 -8.96 -2.00 10.03
N GLN A 10 -9.86 -1.23 9.42
CA GLN A 10 -10.32 -1.50 8.06
C GLN A 10 -9.20 -1.29 7.03
N LEU A 11 -8.41 -0.22 7.14
CA LEU A 11 -7.27 0.02 6.24
C LEU A 11 -6.19 -1.07 6.39
N GLU A 12 -5.90 -1.50 7.62
CA GLU A 12 -4.96 -2.59 7.90
C GLU A 12 -5.43 -3.92 7.28
N SER A 13 -6.70 -4.29 7.49
CA SER A 13 -7.28 -5.50 6.89
C SER A 13 -7.23 -5.44 5.37
N HIS A 14 -7.62 -4.32 4.75
CA HIS A 14 -7.57 -4.15 3.30
C HIS A 14 -6.15 -4.23 2.75
N ALA A 15 -5.17 -3.65 3.44
CA ALA A 15 -3.77 -3.75 3.05
C ALA A 15 -3.28 -5.21 3.10
N GLN A 16 -3.62 -5.94 4.16
CA GLN A 16 -3.25 -7.35 4.31
C GLN A 16 -3.89 -8.25 3.24
N ASP A 17 -5.20 -8.10 3.00
CA ASP A 17 -5.94 -8.88 1.99
C ASP A 17 -5.39 -8.61 0.59
N THR A 18 -5.04 -7.36 0.32
CA THR A 18 -4.46 -6.95 -0.97
C THR A 18 -3.04 -7.47 -1.14
N ALA A 19 -2.19 -7.34 -0.12
CA ALA A 19 -0.84 -7.89 -0.15
C ALA A 19 -0.86 -9.42 -0.38
N THR A 20 -1.81 -10.11 0.25
CA THR A 20 -1.97 -11.56 0.11
C THR A 20 -2.39 -11.95 -1.31
N SER A 21 -3.43 -11.32 -1.84
CA SER A 21 -3.95 -11.62 -3.19
C SER A 21 -3.01 -11.18 -4.31
N LEU A 22 -2.36 -10.02 -4.17
CA LEU A 22 -1.33 -9.54 -5.10
C LEU A 22 -0.10 -10.44 -5.06
N GLY A 23 0.37 -10.82 -3.86
CA GLY A 23 1.50 -11.73 -3.70
C GLY A 23 1.26 -13.08 -4.35
N LEU A 24 0.06 -13.67 -4.17
CA LEU A 24 -0.32 -14.91 -4.85
C LEU A 24 -0.34 -14.75 -6.37
N SER A 25 -0.84 -13.63 -6.87
CA SER A 25 -0.90 -13.35 -8.32
C SER A 25 0.50 -13.18 -8.93
N ILE A 26 1.39 -12.45 -8.25
CA ILE A 26 2.78 -12.23 -8.67
C ILE A 26 3.58 -13.55 -8.61
N SER A 27 3.28 -14.45 -7.66
CA SER A 27 4.03 -15.70 -7.49
C SER A 27 4.00 -16.64 -8.70
N GLN A 28 3.11 -16.42 -9.67
CA GLN A 28 3.04 -17.18 -10.92
C GLN A 28 4.05 -16.71 -11.98
N TYR A 29 4.71 -15.58 -11.75
CA TYR A 29 5.63 -14.96 -12.69
C TYR A 29 7.07 -15.05 -12.18
N ASN A 30 8.03 -15.18 -13.09
CA ASN A 30 9.42 -14.98 -12.74
C ASN A 30 9.69 -13.48 -12.75
N VAL A 31 9.72 -12.84 -11.59
CA VAL A 31 9.73 -11.36 -11.50
C VAL A 31 10.93 -10.72 -12.22
N GLU A 32 12.07 -11.42 -12.32
CA GLU A 32 13.24 -10.92 -13.06
C GLU A 32 13.01 -10.90 -14.58
N GLU A 33 12.26 -11.86 -15.11
CA GLU A 33 11.97 -11.99 -16.55
C GLU A 33 10.68 -11.26 -16.94
N ASP A 34 9.70 -11.22 -16.04
CA ASP A 34 8.33 -10.73 -16.26
C ASP A 34 8.06 -9.38 -15.56
N ILE A 35 9.10 -8.59 -15.29
CA ILE A 35 9.02 -7.38 -14.46
C ILE A 35 7.91 -6.40 -14.91
N THR A 36 7.69 -6.26 -16.22
CA THR A 36 6.65 -5.37 -16.78
C THR A 36 5.24 -5.82 -16.43
N VAL A 37 4.99 -7.14 -16.37
CA VAL A 37 3.69 -7.69 -15.98
C VAL A 37 3.46 -7.43 -14.49
N VAL A 38 4.47 -7.71 -13.66
CA VAL A 38 4.43 -7.46 -12.21
C VAL A 38 4.23 -5.98 -11.92
N GLU A 39 4.93 -5.09 -12.62
CA GLU A 39 4.78 -3.65 -12.50
C GLU A 39 3.36 -3.19 -12.88
N THR A 40 2.78 -3.77 -13.93
CA THR A 40 1.39 -3.47 -14.32
C THR A 40 0.39 -3.87 -13.24
N MET A 41 0.59 -5.03 -12.60
CA MET A 41 -0.24 -5.48 -11.48
C MET A 41 -0.10 -4.57 -10.26
N VAL A 42 1.13 -4.19 -9.91
CA VAL A 42 1.41 -3.25 -8.81
C VAL A 42 0.76 -1.89 -9.09
N ASN A 43 0.89 -1.36 -10.30
CA ASN A 43 0.25 -0.10 -10.70
C ASN A 43 -1.28 -0.21 -10.59
N ALA A 44 -1.88 -1.29 -11.08
CA ALA A 44 -3.33 -1.48 -11.02
C ALA A 44 -3.88 -1.53 -9.59
N VAL A 45 -3.13 -2.13 -8.65
CA VAL A 45 -3.47 -2.12 -7.22
C VAL A 45 -3.29 -0.72 -6.61
N PHE A 46 -2.16 -0.08 -6.91
CA PHE A 46 -1.83 1.23 -6.37
C PHE A 46 -2.83 2.31 -6.82
N ASP A 47 -3.18 2.35 -8.11
CA ASP A 47 -4.09 3.35 -8.69
C ASP A 47 -5.55 3.21 -8.18
N ARG A 48 -5.94 2.00 -7.76
CA ARG A 48 -7.32 1.71 -7.32
C ARG A 48 -7.51 1.77 -5.82
N GLY A 49 -6.44 1.73 -5.04
CA GLY A 49 -6.49 1.62 -3.59
C GLY A 49 -6.07 2.88 -2.85
N TYR A 50 -6.41 2.93 -1.56
CA TYR A 50 -5.97 3.99 -0.65
C TYR A 50 -4.65 3.60 0.03
N TYR A 51 -3.63 3.27 -0.76
CA TYR A 51 -2.33 2.86 -0.25
C TYR A 51 -1.35 4.02 -0.23
N ARG A 52 -0.60 4.13 0.87
CA ARG A 52 0.54 5.04 0.93
C ARG A 52 1.75 4.46 0.19
N ILE A 53 1.98 3.16 0.34
CA ILE A 53 3.12 2.46 -0.26
C ILE A 53 2.65 1.08 -0.72
N VAL A 54 3.03 0.70 -1.94
CA VAL A 54 3.04 -0.71 -2.39
C VAL A 54 4.47 -1.01 -2.83
N ARG A 55 5.08 -2.01 -2.20
CA ARG A 55 6.49 -2.37 -2.42
C ARG A 55 6.62 -3.87 -2.60
N TYR A 56 7.39 -4.26 -3.61
CA TYR A 56 7.84 -5.63 -3.81
C TYR A 56 9.36 -5.70 -3.59
N SER A 57 9.77 -6.62 -2.72
CA SER A 57 11.16 -6.85 -2.36
C SER A 57 11.49 -8.33 -2.51
N ASP A 58 12.75 -8.63 -2.86
CA ASP A 58 13.25 -10.01 -2.83
C ASP A 58 13.40 -10.51 -1.37
N VAL A 59 13.77 -11.78 -1.23
CA VAL A 59 13.93 -12.41 0.09
C VAL A 59 15.14 -11.88 0.87
N GLN A 60 16.04 -11.14 0.22
CA GLN A 60 17.16 -10.43 0.83
C GLN A 60 16.78 -9.00 1.24
N GLY A 61 15.58 -8.53 0.87
CA GLY A 61 15.07 -7.19 1.18
C GLY A 61 15.40 -6.14 0.12
N ASN A 62 15.99 -6.50 -1.02
CA ASN A 62 16.24 -5.56 -2.10
C ASN A 62 14.90 -5.17 -2.74
N VAL A 63 14.66 -3.86 -2.87
CA VAL A 63 13.44 -3.34 -3.47
C VAL A 63 13.54 -3.46 -4.98
N LEU A 64 12.63 -4.22 -5.58
CA LEU A 64 12.56 -4.41 -7.02
C LEU A 64 11.52 -3.50 -7.67
N LEU A 65 10.41 -3.24 -6.97
CA LEU A 65 9.36 -2.32 -7.41
C LEU A 65 8.79 -1.55 -6.21
N GLU A 66 8.52 -0.27 -6.41
CA GLU A 66 7.93 0.59 -5.40
C GLU A 66 7.02 1.66 -6.02
N ARG A 67 5.89 1.88 -5.35
CA ARG A 67 5.02 3.04 -5.55
C ARG A 67 4.74 3.70 -4.21
N ILE A 68 4.92 5.01 -4.16
CA ILE A 68 4.69 5.83 -2.97
C ILE A 68 3.74 6.95 -3.35
N LEU A 69 2.73 7.15 -2.50
CA LEU A 69 1.88 8.33 -2.53
C LEU A 69 2.37 9.29 -1.45
N ASP A 70 2.76 10.50 -1.86
CA ASP A 70 3.04 11.57 -0.91
C ASP A 70 1.74 11.99 -0.24
N VAL A 71 1.71 11.88 1.09
CA VAL A 71 0.53 12.23 1.88
C VAL A 71 0.51 13.74 2.10
N THR A 72 -0.13 14.46 1.17
CA THR A 72 -0.47 15.87 1.35
C THR A 72 -1.92 15.98 1.77
N VAL A 73 -2.16 16.24 3.07
CA VAL A 73 -3.51 16.54 3.56
C VAL A 73 -3.82 18.00 3.27
N GLU A 74 -4.26 18.27 2.04
CA GLU A 74 -4.66 19.62 1.64
C GLU A 74 -5.97 20.03 2.33
N ASN A 75 -6.11 21.33 2.60
CA ASN A 75 -7.33 21.94 3.14
C ASN A 75 -7.79 21.45 4.52
N VAL A 76 -6.94 20.75 5.29
CA VAL A 76 -7.22 20.37 6.69
C VAL A 76 -6.33 21.17 7.65
N PRO A 77 -6.90 21.87 8.66
CA PRO A 77 -6.11 22.63 9.61
C PRO A 77 -5.12 21.78 10.40
N GLN A 78 -3.90 22.27 10.58
CA GLN A 78 -2.82 21.53 11.25
C GLN A 78 -3.17 21.15 12.71
N TRP A 79 -3.98 21.96 13.40
CA TRP A 79 -4.41 21.64 14.77
C TRP A 79 -5.23 20.36 14.84
N PHE A 80 -6.02 20.06 13.81
CA PHE A 80 -6.87 18.87 13.73
C PHE A 80 -6.04 17.63 13.45
N ILE A 81 -5.10 17.72 12.50
CA ILE A 81 -4.15 16.65 12.18
C ILE A 81 -3.37 16.23 13.43
N ARG A 82 -2.89 17.20 14.22
CA ARG A 82 -2.18 16.94 15.49
C ARG A 82 -3.03 16.26 16.55
N LEU A 83 -4.35 16.50 16.56
CA LEU A 83 -5.28 15.87 17.50
C LEU A 83 -5.55 14.39 17.16
N ILE A 84 -5.33 14.00 15.90
CA ILE A 84 -5.67 12.68 15.36
C ILE A 84 -4.43 12.09 14.66
N PRO A 85 -3.36 11.73 15.40
CA PRO A 85 -2.20 11.09 14.78
C PRO A 85 -2.65 9.75 14.18
N LEU A 86 -2.33 9.45 12.92
CA LEU A 86 -2.53 8.12 12.35
C LEU A 86 -1.24 7.32 12.50
N LYS A 87 -1.36 6.05 12.91
CA LYS A 87 -0.25 5.10 12.79
C LYS A 87 -0.38 4.49 11.40
N THR A 88 0.63 4.71 10.56
CA THR A 88 0.79 4.06 9.25
C THR A 88 1.69 2.86 9.39
#